data_AF-A0A2E6BDZ8-F1
#
_entry.id   AF-A0A2E6BDZ8-F1
#
_cell.length_a   1.000
_cell.length_b   1.000
_cell.length_c   1.000
_cell.angle_alpha   90.00
_cell.angle_beta   90.00
_cell.angle_gamma   90.00
#
_symmetry.space_group_name_H-M   'P 1'
#
loop_
_entity.id
_entity.type
_entity.pdbx_description
1 polymer ?
#
loop_
_entity_poly.entity_id
_entity_poly.type
_entity_poly.pdbx_seq_one_letter_code
_entity_poly.pdbx_strand_id
1 'polypeptide(L)'
;MGIGGISIWQLLIIALIIVLLFGTKKLRNLGTDLGGALKGFKNAMKDEDKDGDEDSKPEQLEADKEQTGATTSARTEKTQDK
;
A
#
# COMPACT_ATOMS: atom_id res chain seq x y z
N MET A 1 -30.30 19.89 8.77
CA MET A 1 -29.84 18.68 8.06
C MET A 1 -28.32 18.74 7.93
N GLY A 2 -27.61 18.51 9.03
CA GLY A 2 -26.15 18.47 9.01
C GLY A 2 -25.65 17.17 8.39
N ILE A 3 -24.40 17.16 7.95
CA ILE A 3 -23.63 16.00 7.48
C ILE A 3 -23.51 14.82 8.47
N GLY A 4 -24.22 14.86 9.61
CA GLY A 4 -24.22 13.83 10.67
C GLY A 4 -25.16 12.65 10.44
N GLY A 5 -25.58 12.39 9.20
CA GLY A 5 -26.42 11.22 8.84
C GLY A 5 -25.62 10.03 8.30
N ILE A 6 -24.33 10.21 8.00
CA ILE A 6 -23.47 9.16 7.49
C ILE A 6 -22.83 8.47 8.71
N SER A 7 -23.48 7.40 9.18
CA SER A 7 -22.90 6.59 10.25
C SER A 7 -21.70 5.80 9.70
N ILE A 8 -20.70 5.57 10.57
CA ILE A 8 -19.48 4.79 10.24
C ILE A 8 -19.83 3.42 9.64
N TRP A 9 -20.93 2.81 10.10
CA TRP A 9 -21.41 1.52 9.62
C TRP A 9 -21.80 1.51 8.14
N GLN A 10 -22.37 2.60 7.62
CA GLN A 10 -22.71 2.73 6.20
C GLN A 10 -21.45 2.90 5.36
N LEU A 11 -20.46 3.66 5.84
CA LEU A 11 -19.18 3.82 5.14
C LEU A 11 -18.43 2.48 5.01
N LEU A 12 -18.46 1.63 6.04
CA LEU A 12 -17.87 0.29 5.96
C LEU A 12 -18.55 -0.60 4.92
N ILE A 13 -19.89 -0.58 4.87
CA ILE A 13 -20.66 -1.31 3.84
C ILE A 13 -20.28 -0.82 2.43
N ILE A 14 -20.18 0.49 2.24
CA ILE A 14 -19.82 1.08 0.93
C ILE A 14 -18.39 0.71 0.56
N ALA A 15 -17.46 0.80 1.51
CA ALA A 15 -16.06 0.44 1.30
C ALA A 15 -15.92 -1.03 0.89
N LEU A 16 -16.69 -1.94 1.52
CA LEU A 16 -16.70 -3.36 1.15
C LEU A 16 -17.13 -3.56 -0.31
N ILE A 17 -18.18 -2.87 -0.77
CA ILE A 17 -18.65 -2.95 -2.14
C ILE A 17 -17.58 -2.44 -3.12
N ILE A 18 -16.93 -1.31 -2.81
CA ILE A 18 -15.84 -0.77 -3.64
C ILE A 18 -14.68 -1.78 -3.73
N VAL A 19 -14.29 -2.39 -2.62
CA VAL A 19 -13.22 -3.41 -2.60
C VAL A 19 -13.59 -4.61 -3.47
N LEU A 20 -14.85 -5.05 -3.45
CA LEU A 20 -15.32 -6.16 -4.29
C LEU A 20 -15.37 -5.80 -5.79
N LEU A 21 -15.79 -4.58 -6.13
CA LEU A 21 -15.86 -4.11 -7.53
C LEU A 21 -14.48 -3.92 -8.15
N PHE A 22 -13.57 -3.25 -7.43
CA PHE A 22 -12.24 -2.91 -7.95
C PHE A 22 -11.20 -4.01 -7.66
N GLY A 23 -11.49 -4.90 -6.71
CA GLY A 23 -10.57 -5.91 -6.20
C GLY A 23 -9.51 -5.31 -5.27
N THR A 24 -9.02 -6.13 -4.33
CA THR A 24 -7.98 -5.73 -3.37
C THR A 24 -6.64 -5.41 -4.03
N LYS A 25 -6.32 -6.03 -5.17
CA LYS A 25 -5.05 -5.84 -5.88
C LYS A 25 -4.90 -4.41 -6.43
N LYS A 26 -5.99 -3.85 -6.99
CA LYS A 26 -6.00 -2.49 -7.55
C LYS A 26 -6.02 -1.45 -6.43
N LEU A 27 -6.84 -1.67 -5.40
CA LEU A 27 -6.88 -0.83 -4.20
C LEU A 27 -5.54 -0.82 -3.45
N ARG A 28 -4.82 -1.95 -3.39
CA ARG A 28 -3.50 -2.01 -2.75
C ARG A 28 -2.46 -1.21 -3.51
N ASN A 29 -2.36 -1.36 -4.84
CA ASN A 29 -1.40 -0.58 -5.62
C ASN A 29 -1.66 0.93 -5.49
N LEU A 30 -2.92 1.37 -5.69
CA LEU A 30 -3.31 2.78 -5.51
C LEU A 30 -3.16 3.27 -4.06
N GLY A 31 -3.47 2.41 -3.09
CA GLY A 31 -3.38 2.71 -1.68
C GLY A 31 -1.93 2.80 -1.17
N THR A 32 -1.00 2.04 -1.75
CA THR A 32 0.43 2.15 -1.43
C THR A 32 0.98 3.49 -1.92
N ASP A 33 0.64 3.90 -3.14
CA ASP A 33 1.09 5.18 -3.72
C ASP A 33 0.52 6.38 -2.95
N LEU A 34 -0.81 6.40 -2.74
CA LEU A 34 -1.48 7.46 -2.01
C LEU A 34 -1.13 7.45 -0.52
N GLY A 35 -1.02 6.26 0.08
CA GLY A 35 -0.66 6.08 1.48
C GLY A 35 0.77 6.49 1.79
N GLY A 36 1.71 6.24 0.87
CA GLY A 36 3.08 6.73 0.98
C GLY A 36 3.16 8.26 1.00
N ALA A 37 2.46 8.92 0.07
CA ALA A 37 2.38 10.38 0.01
C ALA A 37 1.74 10.98 1.27
N LEU A 38 0.62 10.43 1.74
CA LEU A 38 -0.02 10.88 2.99
C LEU A 38 0.82 10.59 4.23
N LYS A 39 1.59 9.49 4.26
CA LYS A 39 2.49 9.17 5.39
C LYS A 39 3.61 10.19 5.51
N GLY A 40 4.22 10.58 4.38
CA GLY A 40 5.23 11.64 4.34
C GLY A 40 4.67 12.99 4.79
N PHE A 41 3.47 13.35 4.31
CA PHE A 41 2.78 14.57 4.70
C PHE A 41 2.46 14.61 6.20
N LYS A 42 1.90 13.52 6.76
CA LYS A 42 1.63 13.42 8.21
C LYS A 42 2.91 13.49 9.04
N ASN A 43 3.99 12.87 8.56
CA ASN A 43 5.27 12.91 9.26
C ASN A 43 5.85 14.32 9.27
N ALA A 44 5.84 15.04 8.14
CA ALA A 44 6.30 16.42 8.06
C ALA A 44 5.47 17.36 8.96
N MET A 45 4.14 17.23 8.95
CA MET A 45 3.28 18.01 9.86
C MET A 45 3.56 17.70 11.33
N LYS A 46 3.78 16.43 11.68
CA LYS A 46 4.14 16.05 13.05
C LYS A 46 5.55 16.50 13.46
N ASP A 47 6.44 16.73 12.51
CA ASP A 47 7.81 17.21 12.72
C ASP A 47 7.78 18.71 13.03
N GLU A 48 6.96 19.48 12.31
CA GLU A 48 6.72 20.91 12.60
C GLU A 48 6.03 21.14 13.96
N ASP A 49 5.16 20.21 14.40
CA ASP A 49 4.54 20.24 15.73
C ASP A 49 5.49 19.75 16.86
N LYS A 50 6.67 19.22 16.53
CA LYS A 50 7.63 18.60 17.47
C LYS A 50 9.03 19.21 17.41
N ASP A 51 9.13 20.52 17.23
CA ASP A 51 10.34 21.26 17.61
C ASP A 51 10.48 21.20 19.15
N GLY A 52 11.02 20.08 19.67
CA GLY A 52 11.13 19.86 21.11
C GLY A 52 11.73 18.54 21.61
N ASP A 53 11.66 17.40 20.91
CA ASP A 53 12.27 16.18 21.45
C ASP A 53 12.65 15.14 20.38
N GLU A 54 13.86 14.63 20.52
CA GLU A 54 14.66 13.85 19.58
C GLU A 54 14.10 12.44 19.25
N ASP A 55 14.66 11.87 18.19
CA ASP A 55 14.53 10.48 17.68
C ASP A 55 13.41 10.22 16.64
N SER A 56 13.83 10.15 15.38
CA SER A 56 13.13 9.37 14.35
C SER A 56 14.15 8.76 13.38
N LYS A 57 14.72 7.64 13.83
CA LYS A 57 15.54 6.73 13.04
C LYS A 57 14.74 6.14 11.86
N PRO A 58 15.28 6.08 10.63
CA PRO A 58 14.58 5.50 9.50
C PRO A 58 14.59 3.98 9.63
N GLU A 59 13.44 3.38 9.95
CA GLU A 59 13.27 1.93 9.83
C GLU A 59 13.09 1.59 8.35
N GLN A 60 14.17 1.06 7.79
CA GLN A 60 14.28 0.48 6.47
C GLN A 60 13.33 -0.73 6.39
N LEU A 61 12.36 -0.68 5.49
CA LEU A 61 11.62 -1.87 5.06
C LEU A 61 11.90 -2.08 3.57
N GLU A 62 12.89 -2.93 3.33
CA GLU A 62 13.07 -3.66 2.09
C GLU A 62 11.75 -4.34 1.73
N ALA A 63 11.14 -3.92 0.63
CA ALA A 63 10.10 -4.67 -0.04
C ALA A 63 10.70 -5.29 -1.31
N ASP A 64 11.59 -6.26 -1.10
CA ASP A 64 11.83 -7.29 -2.11
C ASP A 64 10.53 -8.05 -2.34
N LYS A 65 9.91 -7.80 -3.50
CA LYS A 65 8.96 -8.73 -4.11
C LYS A 65 8.82 -8.42 -5.60
N GLU A 66 9.92 -8.64 -6.31
CA GLU A 66 9.82 -8.98 -7.72
C GLU A 66 9.23 -10.39 -7.89
N GLN A 67 8.28 -10.46 -8.82
CA GLN A 67 7.88 -11.61 -9.64
C GLN A 67 7.32 -12.86 -8.96
N THR A 68 6.03 -13.13 -9.22
CA THR A 68 5.62 -14.36 -9.91
C THR A 68 4.29 -14.11 -10.61
N GLY A 69 4.34 -13.97 -11.92
CA GLY A 69 3.19 -13.72 -12.78
C GLY A 69 3.56 -13.92 -14.24
N ALA A 70 3.81 -15.18 -14.59
CA ALA A 70 3.72 -15.78 -15.93
C ALA A 70 4.26 -14.98 -17.13
N THR A 71 5.46 -15.29 -17.59
CA THR A 71 5.75 -15.34 -19.04
C THR A 71 6.89 -16.33 -19.33
N THR A 72 6.68 -17.16 -20.35
CA THR A 72 7.68 -17.95 -21.09
C THR A 72 8.06 -19.33 -20.52
N SER A 73 7.15 -20.29 -20.77
CA SER A 73 7.54 -21.66 -21.10
C SER A 73 8.12 -21.67 -22.52
N ALA A 74 9.44 -21.84 -22.66
CA ALA A 74 10.09 -22.21 -23.91
C ALA A 74 11.54 -22.71 -23.68
N ARG A 75 11.66 -24.04 -23.66
CA ARG A 75 12.67 -24.85 -24.39
C ARG A 75 14.18 -24.58 -24.16
N THR A 76 14.86 -25.69 -23.86
CA THR A 76 16.16 -26.18 -24.39
C THR A 76 17.32 -26.24 -23.39
N GLU A 77 17.84 -27.47 -23.26
CA GLU A 77 19.21 -27.87 -22.90
C GLU A 77 19.77 -27.54 -21.52
N LYS A 78 19.89 -28.59 -20.70
CA LYS A 78 21.18 -28.86 -20.05
C LYS A 78 21.43 -30.36 -19.92
N THR A 79 22.13 -30.87 -20.92
CA THR A 79 23.16 -31.90 -20.80
C THR A 79 23.96 -31.69 -19.50
N GLN A 80 23.96 -32.70 -18.63
CA GLN A 80 24.87 -32.80 -17.50
C GLN A 80 26.04 -33.65 -17.97
N ASP A 81 27.10 -32.98 -18.42
CA ASP A 81 28.40 -33.57 -18.74
C ASP A 81 29.18 -33.75 -17.43
N LYS A 82 29.55 -35.01 -17.18
CA LYS A 82 30.79 -35.56 -16.61
C LYS A 82 31.25 -35.17 -15.20
#